data_AF-A0A0U1L2U6-F1
#
_entry.id   AF-A0A0U1L2U6-F1
#
_cell.length_a   1.000
_cell.length_b   1.000
_cell.length_c   1.000
_cell.angle_alpha   90.00
_cell.angle_beta   90.00
_cell.angle_gamma   90.00
#
_symmetry.space_group_name_H-M   'P 1'
#
loop_
_entity.id
_entity.type
_entity.pdbx_description
1 polymer ?
#
loop_
_entity_poly.entity_id
_entity_poly.type
_entity_poly.pdbx_seq_one_letter_code
_entity_poly.pdbx_strand_id
1 'polypeptide(L)'
;MLAAAAHCGCFFGGLGFGLLPLVIWLCKSKDIFVAHHAKQAAVFQLALVPVILLLVLALSPLIETETAAWIIVIGAGLLWMGCAILATVRALSREYYVYPVLVPFGVKKPK
;
A
#
# COMPACT_ATOMS: atom_id res chain seq x y z
N MET A 1 -5.50 14.56 -8.07
CA MET A 1 -5.33 13.59 -9.18
C MET A 1 -4.00 12.86 -9.11
N LEU A 2 -2.86 13.55 -9.02
CA LEU A 2 -1.54 12.89 -8.89
C LEU A 2 -1.41 11.99 -7.64
N ALA A 3 -2.00 12.40 -6.52
CA ALA A 3 -2.09 11.59 -5.30
C ALA A 3 -2.85 10.25 -5.51
N ALA A 4 -3.95 10.28 -6.27
CA ALA A 4 -4.70 9.07 -6.61
C ALA A 4 -3.90 8.16 -7.55
N ALA A 5 -3.17 8.75 -8.51
CA ALA A 5 -2.28 7.99 -9.40
C ALA A 5 -1.16 7.24 -8.64
N ALA A 6 -0.68 7.79 -7.52
CA ALA A 6 0.29 7.11 -6.67
C ALA A 6 -0.27 5.80 -6.08
N HIS A 7 -1.52 5.83 -5.60
CA HIS A 7 -2.19 4.63 -5.09
C HIS A 7 -2.55 3.63 -6.21
N CYS A 8 -2.78 4.10 -7.43
CA CYS A 8 -3.02 3.24 -8.60
C CYS A 8 -1.78 2.43 -9.04
N GLY A 9 -0.57 2.76 -8.55
CA GLY A 9 0.61 1.93 -8.78
C GLY A 9 0.42 0.48 -8.32
N CYS A 10 -0.53 0.25 -7.40
CA CYS A 10 -0.89 -1.06 -6.88
C CYS A 10 -1.37 -2.03 -7.97
N PHE A 11 -1.93 -1.50 -9.07
CA PHE A 11 -2.49 -2.30 -10.18
C PHE A 11 -1.47 -2.69 -11.25
N PHE A 12 -0.34 -1.98 -11.37
CA PHE A 12 0.65 -2.24 -12.42
C PHE A 12 1.59 -3.42 -12.13
N GLY A 13 1.67 -3.86 -10.86
CA GLY A 13 2.57 -4.94 -10.46
C GLY A 13 4.06 -4.64 -10.70
N GLY A 14 4.94 -5.55 -10.27
CA GLY A 14 6.37 -5.49 -10.52
C GLY A 14 7.06 -4.19 -10.06
N LEU A 15 7.98 -3.68 -10.87
CA LEU A 15 8.73 -2.46 -10.58
C LEU A 15 7.81 -1.22 -10.42
N GLY A 16 6.69 -1.16 -11.16
CA GLY A 16 5.72 -0.07 -11.06
C GLY A 16 4.98 -0.02 -9.71
N PHE A 17 4.87 -1.15 -9.03
CA PHE A 17 4.21 -1.27 -7.73
C PHE A 17 4.90 -0.43 -6.64
N GLY A 18 6.24 -0.42 -6.61
CA GLY A 18 7.02 0.37 -5.65
C GLY A 18 7.58 1.67 -6.22
N LEU A 19 7.90 1.72 -7.51
CA LEU A 19 8.56 2.89 -8.11
C LEU A 19 7.60 4.01 -8.46
N LEU A 20 6.37 3.72 -8.90
CA LEU A 20 5.44 4.79 -9.31
C LEU A 20 5.13 5.78 -8.17
N PRO A 21 4.79 5.33 -6.94
CA PRO A 21 4.54 6.23 -5.83
C PRO A 21 5.82 6.94 -5.37
N LEU A 22 6.98 6.26 -5.46
CA LEU A 22 8.28 6.82 -5.12
C LEU A 22 8.69 7.95 -6.07
N VAL A 23 8.53 7.74 -7.37
CA VAL A 23 8.80 8.73 -8.42
C VAL A 23 7.85 9.93 -8.27
N ILE A 24 6.56 9.69 -8.00
CA ILE A 24 5.60 10.78 -7.74
C ILE A 24 6.00 11.56 -6.48
N TRP A 25 6.42 10.88 -5.42
CA TRP A 25 6.87 11.53 -4.19
C TRP A 25 8.10 12.41 -4.41
N LEU A 26 9.11 11.93 -5.15
CA LEU A 26 10.33 12.69 -5.48
C LEU A 26 10.05 13.87 -6.41
N CYS A 27 9.24 13.68 -7.46
CA CYS A 27 8.95 14.71 -8.46
C CYS A 27 8.01 15.81 -7.93
N LYS A 28 7.11 15.50 -6.99
CA LYS A 28 6.07 16.42 -6.50
C LYS A 28 6.12 16.65 -4.98
N SER A 29 7.33 16.61 -4.42
CA SER A 29 7.59 16.88 -3.00
C SER A 29 7.17 18.28 -2.52
N LYS A 30 7.02 19.25 -3.43
CA LYS A 30 6.59 20.63 -3.12
C LYS A 30 5.11 20.76 -2.73
N ASP A 31 4.27 19.81 -3.13
CA ASP A 31 2.85 19.79 -2.77
C ASP A 31 2.66 18.86 -1.57
N ILE A 32 2.35 19.44 -0.40
CA ILE A 32 2.22 18.71 0.87
C ILE A 32 1.16 17.60 0.76
N PHE A 33 0.07 17.83 0.02
CA PHE A 33 -0.99 16.85 -0.16
C PHE A 33 -0.51 15.66 -1.00
N VAL A 34 0.10 15.94 -2.16
CA VAL A 34 0.61 14.89 -3.06
C VAL A 34 1.77 14.14 -2.40
N ALA A 35 2.67 14.84 -1.72
CA ALA A 35 3.79 14.24 -1.02
C ALA A 35 3.34 13.31 0.11
N HIS A 36 2.31 13.69 0.88
CA HIS A 36 1.77 12.86 1.96
C HIS A 36 1.20 11.55 1.40
N HIS A 37 0.32 11.64 0.40
CA HIS A 37 -0.31 10.46 -0.22
C HIS A 37 0.70 9.57 -0.95
N ALA A 38 1.64 10.16 -1.70
CA ALA A 38 2.65 9.41 -2.44
C ALA A 38 3.64 8.70 -1.51
N LYS A 39 4.08 9.34 -0.42
CA LYS A 39 4.92 8.70 0.60
C LYS A 39 4.18 7.54 1.28
N GLN A 40 2.93 7.74 1.66
CA GLN A 40 2.13 6.68 2.26
C GLN A 40 1.90 5.51 1.31
N ALA A 41 1.57 5.79 0.05
CA ALA A 41 1.42 4.78 -0.99
C ALA A 41 2.71 3.97 -1.16
N ALA A 42 3.87 4.64 -1.27
CA ALA A 42 5.18 3.99 -1.40
C ALA A 42 5.47 3.07 -0.21
N VAL A 43 5.30 3.55 1.03
CA VAL A 43 5.56 2.75 2.23
C VAL A 43 4.59 1.58 2.32
N PHE A 44 3.31 1.79 2.00
CA PHE A 44 2.31 0.73 1.99
C PHE A 44 2.71 -0.33 0.95
N GLN A 45 2.87 0.03 -0.33
CA GLN A 45 3.23 -0.93 -1.37
C GLN A 45 4.55 -1.64 -1.07
N LEU A 46 5.61 -0.94 -0.64
CA LEU A 46 6.87 -1.59 -0.26
C LEU A 46 6.75 -2.50 0.97
N ALA A 47 5.86 -2.18 1.92
CA ALA A 47 5.63 -3.03 3.09
C ALA A 47 4.88 -4.32 2.76
N LEU A 48 4.12 -4.38 1.66
CA LEU A 48 3.40 -5.60 1.27
C LEU A 48 4.37 -6.78 1.03
N VAL A 49 5.49 -6.52 0.36
CA VAL A 49 6.46 -7.57 -0.03
C VAL A 49 7.02 -8.32 1.18
N PRO A 50 7.65 -7.65 2.18
CA PRO A 50 8.15 -8.34 3.36
C PRO A 50 7.02 -8.93 4.21
N VAL A 51 5.83 -8.31 4.26
CA VAL A 51 4.68 -8.85 5.01
C VAL A 51 4.21 -10.17 4.41
N ILE A 52 4.02 -10.25 3.09
CA ILE A 52 3.65 -11.50 2.40
C ILE A 52 4.76 -12.54 2.60
N LEU A 53 6.03 -12.17 2.46
CA LEU A 53 7.14 -13.10 2.62
C LEU A 53 7.19 -13.71 4.03
N LEU A 54 7.06 -12.87 5.06
CA LEU A 54 7.00 -13.32 6.46
C LEU A 54 5.77 -14.18 6.72
N LEU A 55 4.62 -13.83 6.14
CA LEU A 55 3.39 -14.61 6.26
C LEU A 55 3.55 -16.00 5.65
N VAL A 56 4.13 -16.10 4.45
CA VAL A 56 4.41 -17.38 3.79
C VAL A 56 5.40 -18.21 4.62
N LEU A 57 6.50 -17.61 5.08
CA LEU A 57 7.50 -18.29 5.92
C LEU A 57 6.90 -18.79 7.24
N ALA A 58 6.09 -17.97 7.90
CA ALA A 58 5.44 -18.30 9.17
C ALA A 58 4.38 -19.41 9.01
N LEU A 59 3.68 -19.43 7.88
CA LEU A 59 2.64 -20.42 7.60
C LEU A 59 3.19 -21.72 7.00
N SER A 60 4.37 -21.70 6.38
CA SER A 60 5.01 -22.87 5.77
C SER A 60 5.07 -24.10 6.69
N PRO A 61 5.40 -23.99 8.00
CA PRO A 61 5.38 -25.13 8.90
C PRO A 61 4.00 -25.48 9.49
N LEU A 62 3.01 -24.58 9.42
CA LEU A 62 1.66 -24.81 10.00
C LEU A 62 0.67 -25.37 8.98
N ILE A 63 0.97 -25.28 7.70
CA ILE A 63 0.02 -25.60 6.64
C ILE A 63 0.36 -26.97 6.04
N GLU A 64 -0.45 -27.96 6.38
CA GLU A 64 -0.33 -29.33 5.87
C GLU A 64 -0.66 -29.44 4.37
N THR A 65 -1.34 -28.44 3.80
CA THR A 65 -1.78 -28.42 2.39
C THR A 65 -1.51 -27.09 1.71
N GLU A 66 -0.77 -27.08 0.60
CA GLU A 66 -0.45 -25.84 -0.16
C GLU A 66 -1.67 -24.93 -0.41
N THR A 67 -2.86 -25.52 -0.59
CA THR A 67 -4.11 -24.80 -0.81
C THR A 67 -4.45 -23.79 0.28
N ALA A 68 -4.24 -24.11 1.56
CA ALA A 68 -4.57 -23.20 2.66
C ALA A 68 -3.62 -21.99 2.70
N ALA A 69 -2.36 -22.17 2.29
CA ALA A 69 -1.39 -21.09 2.21
C ALA A 69 -1.79 -20.08 1.14
N TRP A 70 -2.20 -20.57 -0.04
CA TRP A 70 -2.68 -19.72 -1.14
C TRP A 70 -3.93 -18.92 -0.76
N ILE A 71 -4.89 -19.52 -0.05
CA ILE A 71 -6.09 -18.80 0.42
C ILE A 71 -5.72 -17.61 1.30
N ILE A 72 -4.79 -17.81 2.24
CA ILE A 72 -4.36 -16.75 3.16
C ILE A 72 -3.60 -15.65 2.41
N VAL A 73 -2.69 -16.01 1.50
CA VAL A 73 -1.94 -15.03 0.70
C VAL A 73 -2.88 -14.21 -0.18
N ILE A 74 -3.83 -14.85 -0.86
CA ILE A 74 -4.82 -14.17 -1.71
C ILE A 74 -5.71 -13.26 -0.86
N GLY A 75 -6.18 -13.74 0.30
CA GLY A 75 -6.99 -12.96 1.23
C GLY A 75 -6.27 -11.71 1.74
N ALA A 76 -5.00 -11.85 2.13
CA ALA A 76 -4.16 -10.73 2.55
C ALA A 76 -3.94 -9.71 1.41
N GLY A 77 -3.69 -10.19 0.19
CA GLY A 77 -3.55 -9.34 -0.99
C GLY A 77 -4.83 -8.57 -1.34
N LEU A 78 -6.00 -9.20 -1.23
CA LEU A 78 -7.30 -8.54 -1.46
C LEU A 78 -7.58 -7.46 -0.41
N LEU A 79 -7.30 -7.73 0.87
CA LEU A 79 -7.43 -6.73 1.93
C LEU A 79 -6.51 -5.53 1.67
N TRP A 80 -5.27 -5.79 1.25
CA TRP A 80 -4.30 -4.76 0.88
C TRP A 80 -4.81 -3.89 -0.27
N MET A 81 -5.35 -4.53 -1.32
CA MET A 81 -5.92 -3.84 -2.47
C MET A 81 -7.14 -3.01 -2.08
N GLY A 82 -8.00 -3.51 -1.18
CA GLY A 82 -9.12 -2.74 -0.63
C GLY A 82 -8.67 -1.44 0.06
N CYS A 83 -7.62 -1.51 0.89
CA CYS A 83 -7.03 -0.32 1.49
C CYS A 83 -6.45 0.66 0.44
N ALA A 84 -5.80 0.15 -0.60
CA ALA A 84 -5.30 0.98 -1.69
C ALA A 84 -6.45 1.70 -2.42
N ILE A 85 -7.53 1.00 -2.76
CA ILE A 85 -8.74 1.58 -3.37
C ILE A 85 -9.34 2.68 -2.50
N LEU A 86 -9.50 2.43 -1.19
CA LEU A 86 -10.01 3.44 -0.25
C LEU A 86 -9.11 4.67 -0.21
N ALA A 87 -7.79 4.50 -0.22
CA ALA A 87 -6.84 5.60 -0.28
C ALA A 87 -6.96 6.39 -1.59
N THR A 88 -7.14 5.70 -2.72
CA THR A 88 -7.37 6.33 -4.03
C THR A 88 -8.65 7.16 -4.04
N VAL A 89 -9.76 6.60 -3.56
CA VAL A 89 -11.06 7.29 -3.49
C VAL A 89 -10.97 8.53 -2.60
N ARG A 90 -10.36 8.40 -1.42
CA ARG A 90 -10.18 9.53 -0.49
C ARG A 90 -9.26 10.61 -1.06
N ALA A 91 -8.19 10.21 -1.75
CA ALA A 91 -7.30 11.14 -2.45
C ALA A 91 -8.01 11.86 -3.62
N LEU A 92 -8.99 11.22 -4.28
CA LEU A 92 -9.85 11.86 -5.28
C LEU A 92 -10.82 12.86 -4.65
N SER A 93 -11.38 12.55 -3.48
CA SER A 93 -12.21 13.46 -2.67
C SER A 93 -11.44 14.63 -2.04
N ARG A 94 -10.12 14.75 -2.31
CA ARG A 94 -9.20 15.72 -1.66
C ARG A 94 -9.14 15.60 -0.14
N GLU A 95 -9.42 14.42 0.38
CA GLU A 95 -9.32 14.14 1.82
C GLU A 95 -8.02 13.44 2.16
N TYR A 96 -7.43 13.80 3.30
CA TYR A 96 -6.32 13.06 3.86
C TYR A 96 -6.78 11.68 4.35
N TYR A 97 -6.23 10.65 3.72
CA TYR A 97 -6.35 9.27 4.15
C TYR A 97 -5.07 8.85 4.87
N VAL A 98 -5.20 7.97 5.86
CA VAL A 98 -4.06 7.32 6.51
C VAL A 98 -4.37 5.84 6.48
N TYR A 99 -3.47 5.05 5.92
CA TYR A 99 -3.62 3.60 5.93
C TYR A 99 -3.72 3.09 7.37
N PRO A 100 -4.67 2.19 7.69
CA PRO A 100 -4.81 1.63 9.03
C PRO A 100 -3.51 1.03 9.56
N VAL A 101 -2.72 0.39 8.68
CA VAL A 101 -1.43 -0.22 9.02
C VAL A 101 -0.35 0.80 9.42
N LEU A 102 -0.51 2.07 9.04
CA LEU A 102 0.44 3.15 9.31
C LEU A 102 0.11 3.94 10.58
N VAL A 103 -1.10 3.76 11.14
CA VAL A 103 -1.53 4.42 12.39
C VAL A 103 -0.62 4.06 13.58
N PRO A 104 -0.20 2.79 13.78
CA PRO A 104 0.72 2.43 14.87
C PRO A 104 2.11 3.09 14.73
N PHE A 105 2.52 3.48 13.52
CA PHE A 105 3.80 4.11 13.24
C PHE A 105 3.77 5.64 13.46
N GLY A 106 2.73 6.17 14.10
CA GLY A 106 2.62 7.59 14.45
C GLY A 106 2.30 8.51 13.27
N VAL A 107 1.93 7.95 12.11
CA VAL A 107 1.53 8.75 10.94
C VAL A 107 0.15 9.36 11.20
N LYS A 108 0.10 10.70 11.27
CA LYS A 108 -1.15 11.46 11.50
C LYS A 108 -1.53 12.26 10.27
N LYS A 109 -2.83 12.56 10.16
CA LYS A 109 -3.36 13.48 9.14
C LYS A 109 -2.75 14.87 9.37
N PRO A 110 -2.18 15.52 8.33
CA PRO A 110 -1.80 16.93 8.45
C PRO A 110 -3.06 17.78 8.67
N LYS A 111 -2.93 18.81 9.52
CA LYS A 111 -3.98 19.80 9.78
C LYS A 111 -4.03 20.84 8.67
#